data_AF-A0AAV8FYP2-F1
#
_entry.id   AF-A0AAV8FYP2-F1
#
_cell.length_a   1.000
_cell.length_b   1.000
_cell.length_c   1.000
_cell.angle_alpha   90.00
_cell.angle_beta   90.00
_cell.angle_gamma   90.00
#
_symmetry.space_group_name_H-M   'P 1'
#
loop_
_entity.id
_entity.type
_entity.pdbx_description
1 polymer ?
#
loop_
_entity_poly.entity_id
_entity_poly.type
_entity_poly.pdbx_seq_one_letter_code
_entity_poly.pdbx_strand_id
1 'polypeptide(L)'
;MFNDAMESTNKFFIDAFVKHIKDDFKGVQSLVDVGGGTGALVTGIVENFPHIECTVLVCLSGFCMIGAMKIVSRYYGDKDAIPSTEAGGKVIVKENMIGSTSTKTCHESQLLSDMIMLTTFMTAERDKNEWQKLFADARFGSYQITHSIGFNSVIEIYP
;
A
#
# COMPACT_ATOMS: atom_id res chain seq x y z
N MET A 1 -21.02 4.94 -3.90
CA MET A 1 -20.87 3.97 -2.79
C MET A 1 -19.46 3.40 -2.70
N PHE A 2 -18.94 2.69 -3.71
CA PHE A 2 -17.59 2.12 -3.63
C PHE A 2 -16.50 3.21 -3.46
N ASN A 3 -16.51 4.24 -4.31
CA ASN A 3 -15.54 5.34 -4.22
C ASN A 3 -15.64 6.09 -2.88
N ASP A 4 -16.86 6.38 -2.42
CA ASP A 4 -17.08 7.06 -1.13
C ASP A 4 -16.56 6.23 0.05
N ALA A 5 -16.71 4.90 0.00
CA ALA A 5 -16.17 4.00 1.01
C ALA A 5 -14.63 3.97 0.99
N MET A 6 -14.03 3.97 -0.21
CA MET A 6 -12.57 4.05 -0.37
C MET A 6 -12.01 5.40 0.12
N GLU A 7 -12.69 6.50 -0.16
CA GLU A 7 -12.32 7.83 0.32
C GLU A 7 -12.40 7.92 1.86
N SER A 8 -13.47 7.40 2.46
CA SER A 8 -13.60 7.30 3.91
C SER A 8 -12.47 6.47 4.54
N THR A 9 -12.09 5.36 3.90
CA THR A 9 -10.98 4.50 4.36
C THR A 9 -9.63 5.21 4.22
N ASN A 10 -9.44 5.99 3.16
CA ASN A 10 -8.23 6.79 2.96
C ASN A 10 -8.11 7.89 4.01
N LYS A 11 -9.20 8.58 4.34
CA LYS A 11 -9.20 9.59 5.41
C LYS A 11 -8.78 9.00 6.76
N PHE A 12 -9.36 7.87 7.14
CA PHE A 12 -8.96 7.16 8.37
C PHE A 12 -7.48 6.79 8.36
N PHE A 13 -6.99 6.28 7.23
CA PHE A 13 -5.58 5.91 7.08
C PHE A 13 -4.66 7.13 7.21
N ILE A 14 -4.99 8.25 6.55
CA ILE A 14 -4.22 9.50 6.63
C ILE A 14 -4.16 9.99 8.09
N ASP A 15 -5.30 10.01 8.81
CA ASP A 15 -5.35 10.44 10.20
C ASP A 15 -4.44 9.59 11.10
N ALA A 16 -4.45 8.28 10.92
CA ALA A 16 -3.59 7.36 11.66
C ALA A 16 -2.12 7.49 11.24
N PHE A 17 -1.87 7.65 9.95
CA PHE A 17 -0.55 7.80 9.37
C PHE A 17 0.15 9.06 9.88
N VAL A 18 -0.53 10.20 9.88
CA VAL A 18 -0.01 11.47 10.40
C VAL A 18 0.32 11.37 11.90
N LYS A 19 -0.45 10.58 12.65
CA LYS A 19 -0.24 10.39 14.10
C LYS A 19 0.89 9.42 14.44
N HIS A 20 1.08 8.37 13.63
CA HIS A 20 1.91 7.22 14.03
C HIS A 20 3.10 6.95 13.11
N ILE A 21 3.06 7.40 11.85
CA ILE A 21 4.03 7.04 10.79
C ILE A 21 4.74 8.28 10.23
N LYS A 22 4.39 9.48 10.71
CA LYS A 22 4.93 10.76 10.20
C LYS A 22 6.45 10.83 10.15
N ASP A 23 7.14 10.23 11.12
CA ASP A 23 8.60 10.27 11.18
C ASP A 23 9.26 9.43 10.09
N ASP A 24 8.65 8.32 9.67
CA ASP A 24 9.15 7.41 8.63
C ASP A 24 9.11 8.05 7.22
N PHE A 25 8.39 9.16 7.09
CA PHE A 25 8.19 9.90 5.83
C PHE A 25 8.93 11.23 5.75
N LYS A 26 9.61 11.69 6.81
CA LYS A 26 10.34 12.97 6.81
C LYS A 26 11.46 13.08 5.78
N GLY A 27 12.03 11.95 5.34
CA GLY A 27 13.10 11.90 4.35
C GLY A 27 12.62 11.62 2.92
N VAL A 28 11.31 11.41 2.73
CA VAL A 28 10.75 11.08 1.42
C VAL A 28 10.65 12.36 0.58
N GLN A 29 11.16 12.33 -0.66
CA GLN A 29 11.09 13.47 -1.57
C GLN A 29 10.01 13.30 -2.64
N SER A 30 9.74 12.05 -3.05
CA SER A 30 8.73 11.73 -4.05
C SER A 30 7.97 10.47 -3.67
N LEU A 31 6.69 10.43 -4.03
CA LEU A 31 5.77 9.33 -3.75
C LEU A 31 4.91 9.08 -4.99
N VAL A 32 4.80 7.81 -5.41
CA VAL A 32 3.89 7.43 -6.49
C VAL A 32 2.77 6.57 -5.93
N ASP A 33 1.54 7.05 -6.04
CA ASP A 33 0.31 6.38 -5.61
C ASP A 33 -0.28 5.58 -6.77
N VAL A 34 0.09 4.30 -6.84
CA VAL A 34 -0.40 3.36 -7.85
C VAL A 34 -1.79 2.87 -7.46
N GLY A 35 -2.78 3.13 -8.32
CA GLY A 35 -4.18 2.79 -8.03
C GLY A 35 -4.92 3.85 -7.21
N GLY A 36 -4.34 5.04 -7.03
CA GLY A 36 -4.89 6.10 -6.18
C GLY A 36 -6.26 6.66 -6.59
N GLY A 37 -6.80 6.24 -7.73
CA GLY A 37 -8.12 6.64 -8.21
C GLY A 37 -8.20 8.16 -8.42
N THR A 38 -8.98 8.86 -7.60
CA THR A 38 -9.12 10.32 -7.62
C THR A 38 -7.93 11.05 -6.97
N GLY A 39 -6.99 10.33 -6.37
CA GLY A 39 -5.83 10.90 -5.68
C GLY A 39 -6.09 11.32 -4.24
N ALA A 40 -7.23 10.94 -3.64
CA ALA A 40 -7.60 11.36 -2.29
C ALA A 40 -6.54 11.02 -1.22
N LEU A 41 -5.83 9.90 -1.38
CA LEU A 41 -4.75 9.51 -0.48
C LEU A 41 -3.58 10.50 -0.54
N VAL A 42 -3.05 10.74 -1.74
CA VAL A 42 -1.92 11.67 -1.90
C VAL A 42 -2.30 13.12 -1.63
N THR A 43 -3.55 13.55 -1.89
CA THR A 43 -4.02 14.88 -1.46
C THR A 43 -3.85 15.05 0.05
N GLY A 44 -4.32 14.08 0.85
CA GLY A 44 -4.17 14.15 2.31
C GLY A 44 -2.71 14.02 2.79
N ILE A 45 -1.86 13.31 2.04
CA ILE A 45 -0.42 13.26 2.32
C ILE A 45 0.22 14.63 2.05
N VAL A 46 0.00 15.25 0.89
CA VAL A 46 0.61 16.54 0.52
C VAL A 46 0.17 17.66 1.47
N GLU A 47 -1.07 17.64 1.95
CA GLU A 47 -1.56 18.58 2.97
C GLU A 47 -0.74 18.52 4.27
N ASN A 48 -0.23 17.34 4.64
CA ASN A 48 0.57 17.14 5.85
C ASN A 48 2.08 17.17 5.59
N PHE A 49 2.51 16.92 4.34
CA PHE A 49 3.90 16.79 3.90
C PHE A 49 4.11 17.51 2.56
N PRO A 50 4.07 18.86 2.54
CA PRO A 50 4.12 19.63 1.30
C PRO A 50 5.47 19.55 0.57
N HIS A 51 6.49 18.95 1.20
CA HIS A 51 7.80 18.70 0.59
C HIS A 51 7.86 17.43 -0.27
N ILE A 52 6.82 16.59 -0.22
CA ILE A 52 6.77 15.34 -0.97
C ILE A 52 6.09 15.58 -2.31
N GLU A 53 6.79 15.29 -3.40
CA GLU A 53 6.21 15.30 -4.75
C GLU A 53 5.40 14.03 -4.99
N CYS A 54 4.08 14.16 -5.13
CA CYS A 54 3.19 13.03 -5.29
C CYS A 54 2.72 12.87 -6.75
N THR A 55 2.80 11.66 -7.28
CA THR A 55 2.24 11.28 -8.59
C THR A 55 1.15 10.21 -8.41
N VAL A 56 -0.05 10.41 -8.97
CA VAL A 56 -1.10 9.37 -8.98
C VAL A 56 -1.03 8.60 -10.28
N LEU A 57 -0.91 7.28 -10.20
CA LEU A 57 -1.02 6.41 -11.36
C LEU A 57 -2.36 5.68 -11.33
N VAL A 58 -3.28 6.04 -12.23
CA VAL A 58 -4.62 5.45 -12.28
C VAL A 58 -4.58 4.11 -13.04
N CYS A 59 -5.07 3.04 -12.41
CA CYS A 59 -5.18 1.73 -13.04
C CYS A 59 -6.45 1.64 -13.91
N LEU A 60 -6.30 1.69 -15.24
CA LEU A 60 -7.43 1.77 -16.19
C LEU A 60 -8.33 0.51 -16.26
N SER A 61 -7.93 -0.62 -15.65
CA SER A 61 -8.62 -1.91 -15.82
C SER A 61 -9.48 -2.37 -14.64
N GLY A 62 -9.67 -1.58 -13.58
CA GLY A 62 -10.48 -1.99 -12.41
C GLY A 62 -9.91 -3.17 -11.60
N PHE A 63 -8.87 -3.84 -12.10
CA PHE A 63 -8.16 -4.97 -11.49
C PHE A 63 -7.08 -4.53 -10.47
N CYS A 64 -7.34 -3.42 -9.76
CA CYS A 64 -6.33 -2.77 -8.93
C CYS A 64 -5.88 -3.60 -7.73
N MET A 65 -6.78 -4.36 -7.08
CA MET A 65 -6.46 -5.06 -5.81
C MET A 65 -5.60 -6.33 -5.98
N ILE A 66 -5.54 -6.93 -7.18
CA ILE A 66 -4.58 -8.01 -7.50
C ILE A 66 -3.41 -7.49 -8.35
N GLY A 67 -3.64 -6.43 -9.11
CA GLY A 67 -2.77 -5.97 -10.18
C GLY A 67 -1.64 -5.04 -9.76
N ALA A 68 -1.78 -4.28 -8.66
CA ALA A 68 -0.79 -3.26 -8.30
C ALA A 68 0.63 -3.83 -8.17
N MET A 69 0.81 -5.02 -7.60
CA MET A 69 2.13 -5.67 -7.51
C MET A 69 2.62 -6.29 -8.82
N LYS A 70 1.73 -6.80 -9.68
CA LYS A 70 2.12 -7.22 -11.03
C LYS A 70 2.50 -6.03 -11.90
N ILE A 71 1.81 -4.90 -11.72
CA ILE A 71 2.14 -3.60 -12.32
C ILE A 71 3.48 -3.15 -11.74
N VAL A 72 3.69 -3.19 -10.43
CA VAL A 72 4.95 -2.78 -9.84
C VAL A 72 6.11 -3.66 -10.31
N SER A 73 5.92 -4.97 -10.35
CA SER A 73 6.88 -5.93 -10.90
C SER A 73 7.12 -5.77 -12.42
N ARG A 74 6.13 -5.33 -13.21
CA ARG A 74 6.28 -5.13 -14.66
C ARG A 74 6.75 -3.73 -15.08
N TYR A 75 6.32 -2.69 -14.37
CA TYR A 75 6.62 -1.28 -14.64
C TYR A 75 7.84 -0.79 -13.88
N TYR A 76 8.03 -1.22 -12.63
CA TYR A 76 9.24 -0.94 -11.83
C TYR A 76 10.21 -2.13 -11.78
N GLY A 77 9.92 -3.21 -12.52
CA GLY A 77 10.89 -4.28 -12.79
C GLY A 77 12.08 -3.82 -13.63
N ASP A 78 11.94 -2.69 -14.33
CA ASP A 78 13.07 -1.87 -14.74
C ASP A 78 13.57 -1.11 -13.51
N LYS A 79 14.73 -1.54 -13.01
CA LYS A 79 15.40 -0.98 -11.82
C LYS A 79 15.71 0.52 -11.91
N ASP A 80 15.49 1.12 -13.07
CA ASP A 80 15.71 2.54 -13.32
C ASP A 80 14.56 3.42 -12.77
N ALA A 81 13.40 2.85 -12.49
CA ALA A 81 12.23 3.61 -12.04
C ALA A 81 12.16 3.81 -10.52
N ILE A 82 12.86 2.99 -9.73
CA ILE A 82 13.01 3.17 -8.28
C ILE A 82 14.51 3.32 -7.98
N PRO A 83 14.95 4.39 -7.29
CA PRO A 83 16.35 4.54 -6.88
C PRO A 83 16.85 3.32 -6.09
N SER A 84 18.17 3.11 -6.04
CA SER A 84 18.72 2.04 -5.19
C SER A 84 18.38 2.28 -3.71
N THR A 85 18.42 1.22 -2.92
CA THR A 85 18.25 1.33 -1.46
C THR A 85 19.26 2.32 -0.85
N GLU A 86 20.50 2.41 -1.35
CA GLU A 86 21.47 3.40 -0.86
C GLU A 86 21.11 4.84 -1.24
N ALA A 87 20.43 5.03 -2.38
CA ALA A 87 19.89 6.32 -2.80
C ALA A 87 18.54 6.65 -2.11
N GLY A 88 18.06 5.79 -1.21
CA GLY A 88 16.82 5.99 -0.46
C GLY A 88 15.54 5.53 -1.17
N GLY A 89 15.65 4.76 -2.25
CA GLY A 89 14.50 4.22 -2.95
C GLY A 89 13.76 3.16 -2.13
N LYS A 90 12.45 3.35 -1.97
CA LYS A 90 11.55 2.38 -1.34
C LYS A 90 10.17 2.42 -1.97
N VAL A 91 9.48 1.28 -1.99
CA VAL A 91 8.07 1.17 -2.34
C VAL A 91 7.27 0.97 -1.06
N ILE A 92 6.15 1.68 -0.92
CA ILE A 92 5.29 1.56 0.24
C ILE A 92 3.93 1.02 -0.22
N VAL A 93 3.55 -0.13 0.32
CA VAL A 93 2.28 -0.78 0.03
C VAL A 93 1.39 -0.65 1.25
N LYS A 94 0.19 -0.08 1.05
CA LYS A 94 -0.92 -0.10 2.00
C LYS A 94 -1.93 -1.12 1.52
N GLU A 95 -1.91 -2.31 2.12
CA GLU A 95 -2.83 -3.40 1.77
C GLU A 95 -3.14 -4.26 2.99
N ASN A 96 -4.21 -5.06 2.91
CA ASN A 96 -4.50 -6.05 3.94
C ASN A 96 -3.51 -7.24 3.83
N MET A 97 -2.89 -7.59 4.95
CA MET A 97 -2.10 -8.82 5.09
C MET A 97 -2.66 -9.65 6.24
N ILE A 98 -3.20 -10.82 5.92
CA ILE A 98 -3.81 -11.70 6.90
C ILE A 98 -2.78 -12.10 7.97
N GLY A 99 -3.12 -11.84 9.24
CA GLY A 99 -2.27 -12.17 10.38
C GLY A 99 -1.18 -11.14 10.69
N SER A 100 -1.20 -9.95 10.06
CA SER A 100 -0.24 -8.87 10.37
C SER A 100 -0.51 -8.17 11.70
N THR A 101 -1.75 -8.22 12.18
CA THR A 101 -2.20 -7.53 13.39
C THR A 101 -2.11 -8.42 14.64
N SER A 102 -1.78 -7.81 15.78
CA SER A 102 -1.76 -8.48 17.09
C SER A 102 -3.09 -8.43 17.84
N THR A 103 -4.02 -7.55 17.44
CA THR A 103 -5.32 -7.42 18.11
C THR A 103 -6.39 -8.30 17.48
N LYS A 104 -7.21 -8.93 18.33
CA LYS A 104 -8.31 -9.80 17.89
C LYS A 104 -9.31 -9.06 16.99
N THR A 105 -9.71 -7.84 17.36
CA THR A 105 -10.70 -7.05 16.61
C THR A 105 -10.20 -6.68 15.21
N CYS A 106 -8.93 -6.28 15.08
CA CYS A 106 -8.37 -6.02 13.76
C CYS A 106 -8.25 -7.32 12.95
N HIS A 107 -7.91 -8.44 13.59
CA HIS A 107 -7.84 -9.74 12.90
C HIS A 107 -9.21 -10.17 12.36
N GLU A 108 -10.28 -10.03 13.15
CA GLU A 108 -11.65 -10.26 12.70
C GLU A 108 -12.03 -9.34 11.53
N SER A 109 -11.57 -8.09 11.55
CA SER A 109 -11.78 -7.13 10.45
C SER A 109 -11.02 -7.53 9.18
N GLN A 110 -9.81 -8.08 9.30
CA GLN A 110 -9.05 -8.62 8.16
C GLN A 110 -9.80 -9.78 7.49
N LEU A 111 -10.34 -10.71 8.27
CA LEU A 111 -11.12 -11.84 7.77
C LEU A 111 -12.46 -11.40 7.17
N LEU A 112 -13.10 -10.38 7.75
CA LEU A 112 -14.30 -9.77 7.17
C LEU A 112 -13.99 -9.12 5.82
N SER A 113 -12.88 -8.40 5.71
CA SER A 113 -12.40 -7.85 4.43
C SER A 113 -12.20 -8.96 3.41
N ASP A 114 -11.51 -10.04 3.78
CA ASP A 114 -11.29 -11.20 2.90
C ASP A 114 -12.60 -11.82 2.39
N MET A 115 -13.61 -11.95 3.26
CA MET A 115 -14.93 -12.43 2.84
C MET A 115 -15.63 -11.47 1.87
N ILE A 116 -15.54 -10.15 2.10
CA ILE A 116 -16.09 -9.13 1.20
C ILE A 116 -15.37 -9.17 -0.16
N MET A 117 -14.05 -9.32 -0.15
CA MET A 117 -13.23 -9.41 -1.35
C MET A 117 -13.56 -10.65 -2.18
N LEU A 118 -13.73 -11.80 -1.52
CA LEU A 118 -14.07 -13.06 -2.17
C LEU A 118 -15.47 -12.99 -2.80
N THR A 119 -16.44 -12.43 -2.10
CA THR A 119 -17.84 -12.38 -2.55
C THR A 119 -18.09 -11.30 -3.60
N THR A 120 -17.39 -10.16 -3.53
CA THR A 120 -17.64 -9.01 -4.41
C THR A 120 -16.76 -9.02 -5.65
N PHE A 121 -15.50 -9.45 -5.52
CA PHE A 121 -14.50 -9.37 -6.58
C PHE A 121 -13.91 -10.72 -6.99
N MET A 122 -14.32 -11.81 -6.33
CA MET A 122 -13.78 -13.16 -6.54
C MET A 122 -12.26 -13.22 -6.31
N THR A 123 -11.78 -12.45 -5.32
CA THR A 123 -10.36 -12.34 -4.96
C THR A 123 -10.14 -12.69 -3.50
N ALA A 124 -8.98 -13.24 -3.16
CA ALA A 124 -8.59 -13.49 -1.77
C ALA A 124 -7.49 -12.52 -1.32
N GLU A 125 -7.50 -12.19 -0.04
CA GLU A 125 -6.45 -11.43 0.63
C GLU A 125 -5.23 -12.32 0.89
N ARG A 126 -4.03 -11.75 0.83
CA ARG A 126 -2.78 -12.51 0.92
C ARG A 126 -2.30 -12.62 2.36
N ASP A 127 -1.77 -13.78 2.70
CA ASP A 127 -0.98 -13.96 3.91
C ASP A 127 0.48 -13.50 3.74
N LYS A 128 1.25 -13.55 4.83
CA LYS A 128 2.66 -13.16 4.83
C LYS A 128 3.51 -13.96 3.83
N ASN A 129 3.28 -15.27 3.69
CA ASN A 129 4.08 -16.13 2.82
C ASN A 129 3.80 -15.83 1.35
N GLU A 130 2.54 -15.55 1.02
CA GLU A 130 2.13 -15.15 -0.33
C GLU A 130 2.71 -13.79 -0.72
N TRP A 131 2.70 -12.82 0.20
CA TRP A 131 3.39 -11.54 0.02
C TRP A 131 4.90 -11.71 -0.16
N GLN A 132 5.55 -12.54 0.66
CA GLN A 132 6.97 -12.86 0.53
C GLN A 132 7.33 -13.41 -0.83
N LYS A 133 6.54 -14.40 -1.29
CA LYS A 133 6.73 -15.00 -2.61
C LYS A 133 6.58 -13.95 -3.71
N LEU A 134 5.59 -13.07 -3.61
CA LEU A 134 5.33 -12.02 -4.58
C LEU A 134 6.50 -11.04 -4.70
N PHE A 135 7.08 -10.60 -3.56
CA PHE A 135 8.25 -9.72 -3.57
C PHE A 135 9.48 -10.40 -4.15
N ALA A 136 9.68 -11.68 -3.84
CA ALA A 136 10.78 -12.48 -4.38
C ALA A 136 10.65 -12.68 -5.90
N ASP A 137 9.46 -13.01 -6.39
CA ASP A 137 9.16 -13.16 -7.82
C ASP A 137 9.37 -11.83 -8.58
N ALA A 138 9.11 -10.70 -7.91
CA ALA A 138 9.36 -9.35 -8.41
C ALA A 138 10.82 -8.89 -8.30
N ARG A 139 11.72 -9.73 -7.74
CA ARG A 139 13.16 -9.47 -7.57
C ARG A 139 13.51 -8.29 -6.66
N PHE A 140 12.65 -7.95 -5.71
CA PHE A 140 13.00 -7.02 -4.64
C PHE A 140 14.01 -7.65 -3.67
N GLY A 141 14.95 -6.87 -3.16
CA GLY A 141 15.98 -7.35 -2.25
C GLY A 141 15.45 -7.69 -0.86
N SER A 142 14.59 -6.85 -0.29
CA SER A 142 14.03 -7.08 1.04
C SER A 142 12.71 -6.34 1.26
N TYR A 143 11.98 -6.69 2.33
CA TYR A 143 10.77 -5.99 2.74
C TYR A 143 10.66 -5.97 4.26
N GLN A 144 9.92 -4.98 4.76
CA GLN A 144 9.59 -4.83 6.17
C GLN A 144 8.13 -4.43 6.32
N ILE A 145 7.41 -5.10 7.22
CA ILE A 145 6.10 -4.63 7.68
C ILE A 145 6.37 -3.62 8.79
N THR A 146 6.08 -2.34 8.54
CA THR A 146 6.42 -1.27 9.48
C THR A 146 5.30 -1.06 10.50
N HIS A 147 4.05 -1.02 10.03
CA HIS A 147 2.89 -0.73 10.87
C HIS A 147 1.65 -1.52 10.44
N SER A 148 0.74 -1.75 11.38
CA SER A 148 -0.63 -2.17 11.08
C SER A 148 -1.60 -1.07 11.55
N ILE A 149 -2.34 -0.48 10.62
CA ILE A 149 -3.35 0.55 10.89
C ILE A 149 -4.73 -0.05 10.63
N GLY A 150 -5.49 -0.28 11.70
CA GLY A 150 -6.73 -1.04 11.60
C GLY A 150 -6.47 -2.44 11.05
N PHE A 151 -7.13 -2.80 9.95
CA PHE A 151 -6.90 -4.06 9.25
C PHE A 151 -5.85 -3.96 8.13
N ASN A 152 -5.42 -2.74 7.75
CA ASN A 152 -4.41 -2.53 6.73
C ASN A 152 -3.00 -2.64 7.31
N SER A 153 -2.09 -3.16 6.51
CA SER A 153 -0.66 -3.22 6.76
C SER A 153 0.05 -2.17 5.93
N VAL A 154 1.10 -1.57 6.49
CA VAL A 154 2.06 -0.74 5.77
C VAL A 154 3.31 -1.57 5.58
N ILE A 155 3.65 -1.83 4.33
CA ILE A 155 4.75 -2.69 3.93
C ILE A 155 5.73 -1.87 3.12
N GLU A 156 6.96 -1.76 3.61
CA GLU A 156 8.06 -1.16 2.87
C GLU A 156 8.82 -2.24 2.11
N ILE A 157 9.09 -2.00 0.84
CA ILE A 157 9.79 -2.92 -0.06
C ILE A 157 10.98 -2.18 -0.65
N TYR A 158 12.12 -2.85 -0.67
CA TYR A 158 13.42 -2.28 -1.04
C TYR A 158 13.93 -2.95 -2.33
N PRO A 159 14.34 -2.15 -3.35
CA PRO A 159 14.94 -2.65 -4.60
C PRO A 159 16.19 -3.50 -4.39
#